data_AF-D3S0Z3-F1
#
_entry.id   AF-D3S0Z3-F1
#
_cell.length_a   1.000
_cell.length_b   1.000
_cell.length_c   1.000
_cell.angle_alpha   90.00
_cell.angle_beta   90.00
_cell.angle_gamma   90.00
#
_symmetry.space_group_name_H-M   'P 1'
#
loop_
_entity.id
_entity.type
_entity.pdbx_description
1 polymer ?
#
loop_
_entity_poly.entity_id
_entity_poly.type
_entity_poly.pdbx_seq_one_letter_code
_entity_poly.pdbx_strand_id
1 'polypeptide(L)'
;MIGRSEELNVKKQKLKFYRQKEGKEEIIEGYPIDLNTAINAVKNLRLSPKEVEIPEMIGFMRERAFIEFTKLTDGYQVRYENPDTNQYLIGELSEKEAIDCLEDFFEGRDMRWESRLERY
;
A
#
# COMPACT_ATOMS: atom_id res chain seq x y z
N MET A 1 46.52 4.01 1.54
CA MET A 1 45.21 4.03 2.23
C MET A 1 44.16 4.39 1.21
N ILE A 2 43.51 3.39 0.62
CA ILE A 2 42.43 3.61 -0.34
C ILE A 2 41.17 3.64 0.50
N GLY A 3 40.62 4.85 0.70
CA GLY A 3 39.29 5.03 1.24
C GLY A 3 38.33 4.34 0.30
N ARG A 4 37.86 3.14 0.69
CA ARG A 4 36.69 2.53 0.10
C ARG A 4 35.55 3.46 0.43
N SER A 5 35.22 4.33 -0.51
CA SER A 5 33.88 4.87 -0.64
C SER A 5 32.96 3.66 -0.69
N GLU A 6 32.41 3.27 0.47
CA GLU A 6 31.16 2.53 0.50
C GLU A 6 30.17 3.46 -0.18
N GLU A 7 30.07 3.35 -1.50
CA GLU A 7 28.85 3.66 -2.22
C GLU A 7 27.78 2.82 -1.54
N LEU A 8 27.14 3.42 -0.54
CA LEU A 8 25.86 2.99 -0.01
C LEU A 8 24.96 2.90 -1.24
N ASN A 9 24.90 1.69 -1.77
CA ASN A 9 23.96 1.27 -2.79
C ASN A 9 22.61 1.24 -2.09
N VAL A 10 22.09 2.42 -1.75
CA VAL A 10 20.70 2.66 -1.41
C VAL A 10 19.97 2.37 -2.71
N LYS A 11 19.75 1.07 -2.99
CA LYS A 11 18.75 0.65 -3.96
C LYS A 11 17.50 1.37 -3.52
N LYS A 12 17.13 2.45 -4.22
CA LYS A 12 15.87 3.14 -4.01
C LYS A 12 14.80 2.06 -4.08
N GLN A 13 14.26 1.69 -2.93
CA GLN A 13 13.27 0.64 -2.84
C GLN A 13 12.10 1.06 -3.73
N LYS A 14 11.62 0.17 -4.59
CA LYS A 14 10.48 0.45 -5.46
C LYS A 14 9.41 -0.59 -5.18
N LEU A 15 8.17 -0.14 -5.08
CA LEU A 15 7.01 -1.02 -4.92
C LEU A 15 6.44 -1.33 -6.29
N LYS A 16 6.05 -2.59 -6.52
CA LYS A 16 5.20 -2.92 -7.67
C LYS A 16 3.82 -2.34 -7.41
N PHE A 17 3.29 -1.59 -8.36
CA PHE A 17 2.01 -0.91 -8.26
C PHE A 17 0.92 -1.70 -8.98
N TYR A 18 -0.29 -1.68 -8.43
CA TYR A 18 -1.48 -2.28 -9.01
C TYR A 18 -2.64 -1.31 -8.87
N ARG A 19 -3.51 -1.27 -9.87
CA ARG A 19 -4.77 -0.53 -9.82
C ARG A 19 -5.89 -1.37 -10.35
N GLN A 20 -6.96 -1.47 -9.59
CA GLN A 20 -8.22 -2.02 -10.03
C GLN A 20 -9.19 -0.87 -10.24
N LYS A 21 -9.70 -0.75 -11.46
CA LYS A 21 -10.69 0.30 -11.77
C LYS A 21 -12.05 -0.11 -11.23
N GLU A 22 -12.82 0.90 -10.85
CA GLU A 22 -14.21 0.75 -10.47
C GLU A 22 -15.01 -0.12 -11.47
N GLY A 23 -15.72 -1.12 -10.95
CA GLY A 23 -16.55 -2.04 -11.73
C GLY A 23 -15.77 -2.95 -12.69
N LYS A 24 -14.45 -3.07 -12.55
CA LYS A 24 -13.60 -3.94 -13.38
C LYS A 24 -12.94 -5.00 -12.51
N GLU A 25 -13.07 -6.26 -12.90
CA GLU A 25 -12.34 -7.37 -12.28
C GLU A 25 -10.84 -7.35 -12.63
N GLU A 26 -10.48 -6.69 -13.72
CA GLU A 26 -9.10 -6.63 -14.20
C GLU A 26 -8.23 -5.71 -13.32
N ILE A 27 -7.10 -6.27 -12.87
CA ILE A 27 -6.05 -5.53 -12.17
C ILE A 27 -5.00 -5.11 -13.19
N ILE A 28 -4.71 -3.81 -13.25
CA ILE A 28 -3.66 -3.25 -14.10
C ILE A 28 -2.38 -3.17 -13.28
N GLU A 29 -1.38 -3.97 -13.64
CA GLU A 29 -0.03 -3.85 -13.08
C GLU A 29 0.69 -2.64 -13.67
N GLY A 30 1.29 -1.83 -12.83
CA GLY A 30 2.12 -0.70 -13.23
C GLY A 30 3.61 -0.94 -13.06
N TYR A 31 4.38 0.09 -13.42
CA TYR A 31 5.82 0.09 -13.21
C TYR A 31 6.17 0.23 -11.72
N PRO A 32 7.36 -0.21 -11.29
CA PRO A 32 7.83 0.03 -9.94
C PRO A 32 7.96 1.53 -9.65
N ILE A 33 7.33 1.99 -8.56
CA ILE A 33 7.31 3.40 -8.16
C ILE A 33 7.97 3.63 -6.79
N ASP A 34 8.37 4.87 -6.53
CA ASP A 34 8.88 5.30 -5.22
C ASP A 34 7.76 5.66 -4.23
N LEU A 35 8.14 5.88 -2.97
CA LEU A 35 7.21 6.19 -1.88
C LEU A 35 6.37 7.45 -2.15
N ASN A 36 6.98 8.54 -2.62
CA ASN A 36 6.24 9.78 -2.89
C ASN A 36 5.18 9.58 -3.97
N THR A 37 5.52 8.83 -5.01
CA THR A 37 4.58 8.48 -6.09
C THR A 37 3.47 7.57 -5.55
N ALA A 38 3.79 6.61 -4.69
CA ALA A 38 2.81 5.73 -4.06
C ALA A 38 1.83 6.50 -3.15
N ILE A 39 2.34 7.40 -2.30
CA ILE A 39 1.53 8.29 -1.45
C ILE A 39 0.60 9.14 -2.30
N ASN A 40 1.11 9.73 -3.38
CA ASN A 40 0.30 10.51 -4.29
C ASN A 40 -0.77 9.65 -4.97
N ALA A 41 -0.47 8.40 -5.32
CA ALA A 41 -1.45 7.49 -5.90
C ALA A 41 -2.60 7.20 -4.91
N VAL A 42 -2.30 6.92 -3.64
CA VAL A 42 -3.32 6.71 -2.60
C VAL A 42 -4.16 7.97 -2.37
N LYS A 43 -3.55 9.15 -2.26
CA LYS A 43 -4.27 10.42 -2.05
C LYS A 43 -5.19 10.82 -3.20
N ASN A 44 -4.88 10.36 -4.42
CA ASN A 44 -5.69 10.64 -5.61
C ASN A 44 -6.74 9.55 -5.90
N LEU A 45 -6.85 8.53 -5.04
CA LEU A 45 -7.87 7.49 -5.15
C LEU A 45 -9.26 8.12 -4.99
N ARG A 46 -10.19 7.78 -5.87
CA ARG A 46 -11.55 8.35 -5.85
C ARG A 46 -12.45 7.50 -4.97
N LEU A 47 -13.38 8.17 -4.28
CA LEU A 47 -14.47 7.49 -3.61
C LEU A 47 -15.42 6.94 -4.66
N SER A 48 -15.56 5.62 -4.72
CA SER A 48 -16.54 4.96 -5.58
C SER A 48 -17.97 5.16 -5.07
N PRO A 49 -18.98 5.18 -5.95
CA PRO A 49 -20.39 5.17 -5.56
C PRO A 49 -20.72 3.91 -4.73
N LYS A 50 -21.66 4.04 -3.79
CA LYS A 50 -22.01 2.95 -2.86
C LYS A 50 -22.63 1.74 -3.56
N GLU A 51 -23.21 1.94 -4.73
CA GLU A 51 -23.91 0.92 -5.50
C GLU A 51 -22.96 0.08 -6.36
N VAL A 52 -21.68 0.46 -6.43
CA VAL A 52 -20.69 -0.29 -7.20
C VAL A 52 -20.21 -1.49 -6.39
N GLU A 53 -20.29 -2.67 -7.01
CA GLU A 53 -19.83 -3.93 -6.43
C GLU A 53 -18.31 -3.99 -6.25
N ILE A 54 -17.55 -3.46 -7.22
CA ILE A 54 -16.08 -3.42 -7.19
C ILE A 54 -15.62 -1.94 -7.10
N PRO A 55 -15.22 -1.44 -5.92
CA PRO A 55 -14.74 -0.08 -5.80
C PRO A 55 -13.39 0.11 -6.50
N GLU A 56 -13.01 1.37 -6.72
CA GLU A 56 -11.65 1.67 -7.16
C GLU A 56 -10.63 1.36 -6.06
N MET A 57 -9.58 0.60 -6.41
CA MET A 57 -8.55 0.16 -5.47
C MET A 57 -7.16 0.40 -6.04
N ILE A 58 -6.22 0.71 -5.14
CA ILE A 58 -4.80 0.79 -5.44
C ILE A 58 -4.05 -0.11 -4.46
N GLY A 59 -3.17 -0.96 -5.01
CA GLY A 59 -2.36 -1.89 -4.25
C GLY A 59 -0.88 -1.74 -4.55
N PHE A 60 -0.06 -2.21 -3.61
CA PHE A 60 1.38 -2.24 -3.71
C PHE A 60 1.92 -3.57 -3.22
N MET A 61 2.90 -4.12 -3.93
CA MET A 61 3.62 -5.32 -3.51
C MET A 61 5.09 -5.04 -3.23
N ARG A 62 5.57 -5.66 -2.15
CA ARG A 62 6.96 -5.73 -1.73
C ARG A 62 7.28 -7.20 -1.44
N GLU A 63 8.08 -7.82 -2.30
CA GLU A 63 8.37 -9.25 -2.22
C GLU A 63 7.08 -10.10 -2.23
N ARG A 64 6.75 -10.77 -1.11
CA ARG A 64 5.52 -11.54 -0.92
C ARG A 64 4.44 -10.78 -0.15
N ALA A 65 4.77 -9.62 0.41
CA ALA A 65 3.84 -8.79 1.15
C ALA A 65 3.07 -7.85 0.21
N PHE A 66 1.85 -7.52 0.62
CA PHE A 66 0.88 -6.74 -0.14
C PHE A 66 0.17 -5.75 0.78
N ILE A 67 -0.11 -4.55 0.26
CA ILE A 67 -0.96 -3.56 0.91
C ILE A 67 -1.87 -2.90 -0.12
N GLU A 68 -3.15 -2.72 0.20
CA GLU A 68 -4.18 -2.17 -0.68
C GLU A 68 -5.05 -1.15 0.04
N PHE A 69 -5.52 -0.19 -0.74
CA PHE A 69 -6.29 0.95 -0.28
C PHE A 69 -7.56 1.10 -1.13
N THR A 70 -8.67 1.28 -0.43
CA THR A 70 -9.97 1.68 -0.98
C THR A 70 -10.41 2.97 -0.32
N LYS A 71 -10.78 4.01 -1.08
CA LYS A 71 -11.21 5.28 -0.50
C LYS A 71 -12.61 5.13 0.12
N LEU A 72 -12.77 5.58 1.36
CA LEU A 72 -14.04 5.67 2.07
C LEU A 72 -14.44 7.13 2.32
N THR A 73 -15.65 7.36 2.81
CA THR A 73 -16.15 8.70 3.14
C THR A 73 -15.26 9.40 4.18
N ASP A 74 -14.85 8.68 5.23
CA ASP A 74 -14.11 9.24 6.37
C ASP A 74 -12.64 8.78 6.43
N GLY A 75 -12.13 8.17 5.35
CA GLY A 75 -10.78 7.61 5.36
C GLY A 75 -10.52 6.63 4.24
N TYR A 76 -9.89 5.52 4.58
CA TYR A 76 -9.55 4.42 3.68
C TYR A 76 -9.80 3.09 4.36
N GLN A 77 -10.30 2.12 3.61
CA GLN A 77 -10.10 0.72 3.99
C GLN A 77 -8.68 0.34 3.58
N VAL A 78 -7.93 -0.24 4.51
CA VAL A 78 -6.58 -0.73 4.29
C VAL A 78 -6.59 -2.23 4.47
N ARG A 79 -6.12 -2.95 3.46
CA ARG A 79 -5.89 -4.39 3.49
C ARG A 79 -4.40 -4.64 3.42
N TYR A 80 -3.87 -5.43 4.34
CA TYR A 80 -2.47 -5.82 4.39
C TYR A 80 -2.36 -7.33 4.46
N GLU A 81 -1.44 -7.88 3.70
CA GLU A 81 -1.12 -9.30 3.73
C GLU A 81 0.38 -9.51 3.73
N ASN A 82 0.83 -10.36 4.63
CA ASN A 82 2.20 -10.86 4.65
C ASN A 82 2.18 -12.35 5.00
N PRO A 83 2.29 -13.23 3.98
CA PRO A 83 2.32 -14.67 4.17
C PRO A 83 3.52 -15.15 4.99
N ASP A 84 4.64 -14.42 5.00
CA ASP A 84 5.85 -14.83 5.72
C ASP A 84 5.70 -14.68 7.23
N THR A 85 4.83 -13.77 7.68
CA THR A 85 4.51 -13.52 9.10
C THR A 85 3.10 -13.98 9.49
N ASN A 86 2.35 -14.60 8.56
CA ASN A 86 0.95 -15.00 8.75
C ASN A 86 0.06 -13.82 9.22
N GLN A 87 0.30 -12.63 8.68
CA GLN A 87 -0.48 -11.44 8.94
C GLN A 87 -1.43 -11.19 7.77
N TYR A 88 -2.73 -11.28 8.03
CA TYR A 88 -3.80 -10.95 7.09
C TYR A 88 -4.70 -9.98 7.84
N LEU A 89 -4.61 -8.69 7.50
CA LEU A 89 -5.19 -7.60 8.27
C LEU A 89 -6.04 -6.72 7.38
N ILE A 90 -7.21 -6.31 7.87
CA ILE A 90 -8.10 -5.38 7.18
C ILE A 90 -8.77 -4.45 8.18
N GLY A 91 -8.99 -3.19 7.81
CA GLY A 91 -9.69 -2.25 8.66
C GLY A 91 -9.77 -0.86 8.06
N GLU A 92 -10.51 0.02 8.73
CA GLU A 92 -10.69 1.41 8.29
C GLU A 92 -9.76 2.34 9.07
N LEU A 93 -9.01 3.16 8.32
CA LEU A 93 -8.02 4.09 8.83
C LEU A 93 -8.28 5.50 8.29
N SER A 94 -7.96 6.51 9.07
CA SER A 94 -7.90 7.89 8.56
C SER A 94 -6.83 8.01 7.47
N GLU A 95 -6.87 9.10 6.69
CA GLU A 95 -5.85 9.32 5.65
C GLU A 95 -4.43 9.27 6.20
N LYS A 96 -4.19 9.92 7.34
CA LYS A 96 -2.86 9.94 7.96
C LYS A 96 -2.39 8.53 8.32
N GLU A 97 -3.26 7.75 8.96
CA GLU A 97 -2.96 6.38 9.39
C GLU A 97 -2.74 5.44 8.20
N ALA A 98 -3.51 5.59 7.12
CA ALA A 98 -3.33 4.83 5.89
C ALA A 98 -1.98 5.14 5.22
N ILE A 99 -1.59 6.40 5.15
CA ILE A 99 -0.27 6.81 4.62
C ILE A 99 0.86 6.32 5.53
N ASP A 100 0.69 6.42 6.85
CA ASP A 100 1.62 5.87 7.83
C ASP A 100 1.87 4.36 7.60
N CYS A 101 0.82 3.58 7.30
CA CYS A 101 0.94 2.17 6.95
C CYS A 101 1.67 1.93 5.63
N LEU A 102 1.47 2.79 4.62
CA LEU A 102 2.20 2.71 3.35
C LEU A 102 3.69 2.97 3.54
N GLU A 103 4.06 3.93 4.38
CA GLU A 103 5.46 4.23 4.73
C GLU A 103 6.10 3.05 5.45
N ASP A 104 5.42 2.49 6.47
CA ASP A 104 5.87 1.30 7.18
C ASP A 104 6.06 0.10 6.22
N PHE A 105 5.10 -0.12 5.32
CA PHE A 105 5.18 -1.14 4.28
C PHE A 105 6.37 -0.93 3.33
N PHE A 106 6.59 0.30 2.87
CA PHE A 106 7.66 0.65 1.95
C PHE A 106 9.04 0.37 2.57
N GLU A 107 9.21 0.75 3.83
CA GLU A 107 10.44 0.52 4.59
C GLU A 107 10.60 -0.94 5.06
N GLY A 108 9.51 -1.72 5.07
CA GLY A 108 9.51 -3.08 5.59
C GLY A 108 9.52 -3.16 7.11
N ARG A 109 8.91 -2.17 7.76
CA ARG A 109 8.68 -2.15 9.21
C ARG A 109 7.36 -2.84 9.53
N ASP A 110 7.20 -3.20 10.80
CA ASP A 110 5.89 -3.58 11.33
C ASP A 110 4.93 -2.40 11.24
N MET A 111 3.66 -2.67 10.91
CA MET A 111 2.65 -1.62 10.78
C MET A 111 2.31 -1.04 12.13
N ARG A 112 2.58 0.26 12.33
CA ARG A 112 2.30 0.94 13.61
C ARG A 112 0.82 0.95 13.98
N TRP A 113 -0.06 0.85 13.00
CA TRP A 113 -1.51 0.83 13.17
C TRP A 113 -2.12 -0.58 13.11
N GLU A 114 -1.33 -1.65 13.24
CA GLU A 114 -1.86 -3.03 13.20
C GLU A 114 -2.99 -3.27 14.22
N SER A 115 -2.94 -2.63 15.39
CA SER A 115 -3.95 -2.77 16.46
C SER A 115 -5.32 -2.18 16.10
N ARG A 116 -5.39 -1.40 15.01
CA ARG A 116 -6.61 -0.84 14.44
C ARG A 116 -7.20 -1.71 13.33
N LEU A 117 -6.50 -2.77 12.94
CA LEU A 117 -6.88 -3.68 11.88
C LEU A 117 -7.29 -5.03 12.49
N GLU A 118 -8.25 -5.69 11.86
CA GLU A 118 -8.75 -7.00 12.26
C GLU A 118 -8.14 -8.09 11.38
N ARG A 119 -7.98 -9.28 11.95
CA ARG A 119 -7.57 -10.47 11.18
C ARG A 119 -8.77 -11.05 10.43
N TYR A 120 -8.52 -11.60 9.25
CA TYR A 120 -9.52 -12.30 8.43
C TYR A 120 -8.96 -13.57 7.79
#